data_AF-A0A359F3Z3-F1
#
_entry.id   AF-A0A359F3Z3-F1
#
_cell.length_a   1.000
_cell.length_b   1.000
_cell.length_c   1.000
_cell.angle_alpha   90.00
_cell.angle_beta   90.00
_cell.angle_gamma   90.00
#
_symmetry.space_group_name_H-M   'P 1'
#
loop_
_entity.id
_entity.type
_entity.pdbx_description
1 polymer ?
#
loop_
_entity_poly.entity_id
_entity_poly.type
_entity_poly.pdbx_seq_one_letter_code
_entity_poly.pdbx_strand_id
1 'polypeptide(L)'
;MVNARPLQRLNAHGLSVSLLPGWDIRITLREQSEILVPGDEVPVSGFVHPVLHAATVAMPPLKGDYGSHVVPLLGLTDVFIAIAEFDAEAGNTPLFRPGFPKLRASEFDQAALQRALPNRCGTQRFFTVEGRAFSLFCVLGSSVRRNSLSALATKLLQTVVVEPQ
;
A
#
# COMPACT_ATOMS: atom_id res chain seq x y z
N MET A 1 20.61 30.54 -6.63
CA MET A 1 20.53 29.19 -6.04
C MET A 1 19.22 29.07 -5.30
N VAL A 2 18.27 28.28 -5.79
CA VAL A 2 17.02 27.99 -5.06
C VAL A 2 17.35 26.85 -4.10
N ASN A 3 17.41 27.14 -2.80
CA ASN A 3 17.49 26.10 -1.77
C ASN A 3 16.19 25.28 -1.82
N ALA A 4 16.25 24.08 -2.40
CA ALA A 4 15.16 23.12 -2.27
C ALA A 4 15.03 22.77 -0.78
N ARG A 5 13.88 23.08 -0.16
CA ARG A 5 13.57 22.57 1.17
C ARG A 5 13.64 21.04 1.13
N PRO A 6 14.28 20.38 2.11
CA PRO A 6 14.23 18.94 2.20
C PRO A 6 12.76 18.51 2.29
N LEU A 7 12.37 17.51 1.49
CA LEU A 7 11.05 16.92 1.56
C LEU A 7 10.82 16.39 2.97
N GLN A 8 9.77 16.88 3.64
CA GLN A 8 9.35 16.34 4.93
C GLN A 8 9.00 14.86 4.76
N ARG A 9 9.31 14.05 5.77
CA ARG A 9 9.07 12.60 5.77
C ARG A 9 8.17 12.21 6.94
N LEU A 10 7.30 11.24 6.72
CA LEU A 10 6.59 10.52 7.77
C LEU A 10 7.36 9.23 8.06
N ASN A 11 7.68 8.99 9.32
CA ASN A 11 8.41 7.80 9.76
C ASN A 11 7.64 7.14 10.91
N ALA A 12 7.33 5.85 10.78
CA ALA A 12 6.76 5.05 11.86
C ALA A 12 6.96 3.56 11.59
N HIS A 13 7.15 2.77 12.65
CA HIS A 13 7.17 1.31 12.61
C HIS A 13 8.12 0.71 11.54
N GLY A 14 9.30 1.31 11.39
CA GLY A 14 10.31 0.90 10.43
C GLY A 14 9.95 1.18 8.96
N LEU A 15 8.98 2.05 8.70
CA LEU A 15 8.63 2.56 7.38
C LEU A 15 8.78 4.07 7.33
N SER A 16 9.31 4.58 6.22
CA SER A 16 9.48 6.01 5.97
C SER A 16 9.00 6.37 4.57
N VAL A 17 8.35 7.53 4.40
CA VAL A 17 7.86 8.02 3.10
C VAL A 17 7.88 9.54 3.04
N SER A 18 8.15 10.11 1.87
CA SER A 18 8.08 11.57 1.69
C SER A 18 6.64 12.07 1.64
N LEU A 19 6.39 13.21 2.29
CA LEU A 19 5.12 13.94 2.22
C LEU A 19 5.07 14.73 0.90
N LEU A 20 4.70 14.04 -0.17
CA LEU A 20 4.52 14.67 -1.48
C LEU A 20 3.22 15.51 -1.49
N PRO A 21 3.21 16.70 -2.11
CA PRO A 21 2.00 17.50 -2.23
C PRO A 21 0.85 16.73 -2.87
N GLY A 22 -0.35 16.86 -2.30
CA GLY A 22 -1.56 16.20 -2.79
C GLY A 22 -1.76 14.76 -2.30
N TRP A 23 -0.91 14.25 -1.39
CA TRP A 23 -1.08 12.94 -0.77
C TRP A 23 -1.52 13.07 0.70
N ASP A 24 -2.59 12.37 1.07
CA ASP A 24 -2.87 11.98 2.45
C ASP A 24 -2.13 10.66 2.71
N ILE A 25 -1.28 10.63 3.75
CA ILE A 25 -0.41 9.50 4.06
C ILE A 25 -0.53 9.17 5.53
N ARG A 26 -0.66 7.88 5.84
CA ARG A 26 -0.69 7.36 7.21
C ARG A 26 0.14 6.09 7.29
N ILE A 27 0.82 5.91 8.42
CA ILE A 27 1.47 4.66 8.78
C ILE A 27 0.87 4.26 10.13
N THR A 28 0.24 3.09 10.18
CA THR A 28 -0.46 2.59 11.37
C THR A 28 -0.05 1.16 11.64
N LEU A 29 -0.27 0.71 12.87
CA LEU A 29 -0.23 -0.70 13.20
C LEU A 29 -1.61 -1.31 12.97
N ARG A 30 -1.66 -2.46 12.29
CA ARG A 30 -2.85 -3.29 12.24
C ARG A 30 -3.06 -3.90 13.62
N GLU A 31 -4.12 -3.47 14.30
CA GLU A 31 -4.53 -4.08 15.56
C GLU A 31 -4.93 -5.54 15.35
N GLN A 32 -4.69 -6.35 16.37
CA GLN A 32 -4.98 -7.78 16.37
C GLN A 32 -6.45 -8.02 16.03
N SER A 33 -6.73 -8.95 15.11
CA SER A 33 -8.11 -9.38 14.91
C SER A 33 -8.53 -10.17 16.15
N GLU A 34 -9.57 -9.69 16.85
CA GLU A 34 -10.19 -10.42 17.98
C GLU A 34 -10.96 -11.68 17.53
N ILE A 35 -10.97 -11.98 16.22
CA ILE A 35 -11.64 -13.15 15.67
C ILE A 35 -10.81 -14.40 16.00
N LEU A 36 -11.27 -15.13 17.01
CA LEU A 36 -10.81 -16.47 17.33
C LEU A 36 -11.29 -17.45 16.25
N VAL A 37 -10.44 -18.39 15.82
CA VAL A 37 -10.91 -19.54 15.04
C VAL A 37 -11.81 -20.39 15.95
N PRO A 38 -13.00 -20.82 15.51
CA PRO A 38 -13.76 -21.81 16.25
C PRO A 38 -12.94 -23.10 16.38
N GLY A 39 -12.42 -23.39 17.57
CA GLY A 39 -11.67 -24.61 17.88
C GLY A 39 -10.15 -24.46 17.97
N ASP A 40 -9.61 -23.24 17.89
CA ASP A 40 -8.17 -22.98 18.05
C ASP A 40 -7.97 -21.88 19.12
N GLU A 41 -7.06 -22.09 20.08
CA GLU A 41 -6.73 -21.11 21.14
C GLU A 41 -5.83 -19.96 20.63
N VAL A 42 -5.42 -20.04 19.36
CA VAL A 42 -4.54 -19.07 18.72
C VAL A 42 -5.38 -18.07 17.91
N PRO A 43 -5.26 -16.75 18.16
CA PRO A 43 -5.86 -15.72 17.30
C PRO A 43 -5.42 -15.93 15.84
N VAL A 44 -6.33 -15.74 14.87
CA VAL A 44 -6.08 -15.91 13.42
C VAL A 44 -4.90 -15.07 12.90
N SER A 45 -4.49 -14.03 13.61
CA SER A 45 -3.28 -13.27 13.30
C SER A 45 -2.52 -12.91 14.57
N GLY A 46 -1.39 -13.57 14.79
CA GLY A 46 -0.54 -13.42 15.97
C GLY A 46 0.31 -12.13 16.00
N PHE A 47 0.31 -11.32 14.94
CA PHE A 47 1.25 -10.22 14.82
C PHE A 47 0.59 -8.89 14.40
N VAL A 48 1.04 -7.84 15.07
CA VAL A 48 0.69 -6.44 14.79
C VAL A 48 1.63 -5.95 13.70
N HIS A 49 1.09 -5.77 12.48
CA HIS A 49 1.89 -5.41 11.32
C HIS A 49 1.72 -3.95 10.93
N PRO A 50 2.80 -3.24 10.61
CA PRO A 50 2.76 -1.94 9.95
C PRO A 50 1.97 -1.98 8.64
N VAL A 51 1.13 -0.97 8.46
CA VAL A 51 0.46 -0.68 7.20
C VAL A 51 0.69 0.79 6.85
N LEU A 52 1.26 1.03 5.68
CA LEU A 52 1.35 2.36 5.08
C LEU A 52 0.20 2.53 4.09
N HIS A 53 -0.65 3.52 4.34
CA HIS A 53 -1.67 3.99 3.40
C HIS A 53 -1.26 5.31 2.80
N ALA A 54 -1.46 5.46 1.50
CA ALA A 54 -1.32 6.72 0.82
C ALA A 54 -2.42 6.88 -0.24
N ALA A 55 -3.05 8.05 -0.28
CA ALA A 55 -4.07 8.36 -1.27
C ALA A 55 -3.95 9.81 -1.76
N THR A 56 -4.35 10.08 -3.00
CA THR A 56 -4.48 11.46 -3.50
C THR A 56 -5.82 12.12 -3.15
N VAL A 57 -6.64 11.42 -2.36
CA VAL A 57 -7.87 11.91 -1.74
C VAL A 57 -7.71 11.90 -0.23
N ALA A 58 -8.48 12.72 0.47
CA ALA A 58 -8.55 12.66 1.92
C ALA A 58 -9.08 11.28 2.36
N MET A 59 -8.32 10.57 3.19
CA MET A 59 -8.72 9.26 3.67
C MET A 59 -9.69 9.39 4.84
N PRO A 60 -10.82 8.65 4.86
CA PRO A 60 -11.68 8.57 6.03
C PRO A 60 -10.91 8.01 7.25
N PRO A 61 -11.36 8.31 8.48
CA PRO A 61 -10.80 7.71 9.70
C PRO A 61 -10.86 6.18 9.66
N LEU A 62 -12.01 5.63 9.28
CA LEU A 62 -12.22 4.19 9.11
C LEU A 62 -11.90 3.76 7.69
N LYS A 63 -11.00 2.78 7.56
CA LYS A 63 -10.64 2.12 6.29
C LYS A 63 -10.05 0.74 6.60
N GLY A 64 -10.29 -0.23 5.74
CA GLY A 64 -9.58 -1.50 5.81
C GLY A 64 -8.17 -1.39 5.24
N ASP A 65 -7.32 -2.36 5.55
CA ASP A 65 -5.90 -2.38 5.15
C ASP A 65 -5.71 -2.22 3.64
N TYR A 66 -6.62 -2.76 2.84
CA TYR A 66 -6.59 -2.69 1.38
C TYR A 66 -7.51 -1.61 0.80
N GLY A 67 -7.84 -0.59 1.59
CA GLY A 67 -8.53 0.61 1.10
C GLY A 67 -10.04 0.49 0.99
N SER A 68 -10.67 -0.44 1.72
CA SER A 68 -12.13 -0.38 1.89
C SER A 68 -12.51 1.00 2.46
N HIS A 69 -13.60 1.57 1.97
CA HIS A 69 -14.02 2.97 2.22
C HIS A 69 -13.16 4.07 1.57
N VAL A 70 -11.93 3.80 1.10
CA VAL A 70 -11.10 4.78 0.36
C VAL A 70 -11.28 4.63 -1.16
N VAL A 71 -11.15 3.40 -1.67
CA VAL A 71 -11.20 3.10 -3.11
C VAL A 71 -12.48 3.62 -3.80
N PRO A 72 -13.68 3.54 -3.18
CA PRO A 72 -14.90 4.12 -3.77
C PRO A 72 -14.84 5.65 -3.96
N LEU A 73 -14.02 6.35 -3.19
CA LEU A 73 -13.89 7.81 -3.23
C LEU A 73 -12.97 8.31 -4.35
N LEU A 74 -12.14 7.44 -4.93
CA LEU A 74 -11.18 7.82 -5.96
C LEU A 74 -11.88 8.38 -7.19
N GLY A 75 -11.56 9.61 -7.58
CA GLY A 75 -11.92 10.19 -8.87
C GLY A 75 -11.01 9.69 -9.99
N LEU A 76 -11.25 10.14 -11.22
CA LEU A 76 -10.54 9.66 -12.43
C LEU A 76 -9.03 9.99 -12.46
N THR A 77 -8.56 10.85 -11.56
CA THR A 77 -7.15 11.25 -11.43
C THR A 77 -6.48 10.67 -10.20
N ASP A 78 -7.19 9.87 -9.41
CA ASP A 78 -6.75 9.52 -8.07
C ASP A 78 -6.05 8.17 -8.00
N VAL A 79 -5.19 8.06 -7.00
CA VAL A 79 -4.42 6.86 -6.69
C VAL A 79 -4.59 6.52 -5.22
N PHE A 80 -4.70 5.22 -4.94
CA PHE A 80 -4.58 4.66 -3.61
C PHE A 80 -3.44 3.62 -3.59
N ILE A 81 -2.67 3.61 -2.51
CA ILE A 81 -1.61 2.64 -2.22
C ILE A 81 -1.78 2.14 -0.78
N ALA A 82 -1.71 0.84 -0.61
CA ALA A 82 -1.47 0.18 0.68
C ALA A 82 -0.19 -0.65 0.58
N ILE A 83 0.69 -0.52 1.57
CA ILE A 83 1.82 -1.42 1.80
C ILE A 83 1.62 -2.04 3.17
N ALA A 84 1.30 -3.32 3.21
CA ALA A 84 1.07 -4.05 4.45
C ALA A 84 2.20 -5.05 4.67
N GLU A 85 2.80 -5.02 5.87
CA GLU A 85 3.76 -6.03 6.29
C GLU A 85 3.07 -7.37 6.60
N PHE A 86 3.79 -8.45 6.35
CA PHE A 86 3.46 -9.83 6.69
C PHE A 86 4.54 -10.37 7.63
N ASP A 87 4.25 -11.51 8.25
CA ASP A 87 5.26 -12.25 9.01
C ASP A 87 6.52 -12.53 8.18
N ALA A 88 7.68 -12.42 8.82
CA ALA A 88 8.96 -12.63 8.17
C ALA A 88 9.05 -14.00 7.47
N GLU A 89 8.43 -15.03 8.06
CA GLU A 89 8.36 -16.39 7.50
C GLU A 89 7.63 -16.44 6.15
N ALA A 90 6.63 -15.58 5.93
CA ALA A 90 5.91 -15.49 4.66
C ALA A 90 6.84 -15.12 3.50
N GLY A 91 7.90 -14.34 3.78
CA GLY A 91 8.91 -13.92 2.81
C GLY A 91 9.71 -15.08 2.20
N ASN A 92 9.69 -16.27 2.81
CA ASN A 92 10.37 -17.47 2.29
C ASN A 92 9.53 -18.24 1.27
N THR A 93 8.31 -17.79 0.98
CA THR A 93 7.42 -18.45 0.02
C THR A 93 7.67 -17.95 -1.42
N PRO A 94 7.42 -18.77 -2.47
CA PRO A 94 7.61 -18.36 -3.87
C PRO A 94 6.77 -17.17 -4.34
N LEU A 95 5.78 -16.77 -3.55
CA LEU A 95 4.90 -15.63 -3.82
C LEU A 95 5.66 -14.30 -3.75
N PHE A 96 6.62 -14.17 -2.82
CA PHE A 96 7.35 -12.94 -2.57
C PHE A 96 8.59 -12.84 -3.45
N ARG A 97 8.80 -11.65 -4.02
CA ARG A 97 9.96 -11.36 -4.88
C ARG A 97 10.91 -10.36 -4.21
N PRO A 98 12.23 -10.55 -4.26
CA PRO A 98 13.16 -9.59 -3.69
C PRO A 98 13.08 -8.20 -4.34
N GLY A 99 13.12 -7.17 -3.50
CA GLY A 99 13.18 -5.76 -3.89
C GLY A 99 11.83 -5.08 -4.07
N PHE A 100 11.82 -3.74 -3.98
CA PHE A 100 10.60 -2.95 -4.20
C PHE A 100 10.04 -3.16 -5.62
N PRO A 101 8.73 -3.41 -5.77
CA PRO A 101 8.13 -3.66 -7.07
C PRO A 101 8.13 -2.40 -7.94
N LYS A 102 8.39 -2.58 -9.24
CA LYS A 102 8.21 -1.55 -10.26
C LYS A 102 6.82 -1.71 -10.87
N LEU A 103 5.93 -0.74 -10.65
CA LEU A 103 4.57 -0.78 -11.20
C LEU A 103 4.59 -0.39 -12.68
N ARG A 104 4.12 -1.29 -13.54
CA ARG A 104 3.92 -1.02 -14.97
C ARG A 104 2.43 -0.84 -15.24
N ALA A 105 2.08 0.09 -16.11
CA ALA A 105 0.69 0.35 -16.47
C ALA A 105 -0.06 -0.89 -16.98
N SER A 106 0.63 -1.82 -17.65
CA SER A 106 0.06 -3.08 -18.15
C SER A 106 -0.33 -4.09 -17.07
N GLU A 107 0.09 -3.86 -15.82
CA GLU A 107 -0.16 -4.75 -14.68
C GLU A 107 -1.44 -4.41 -13.91
N PHE A 108 -2.12 -3.35 -14.34
CA PHE A 108 -3.35 -2.90 -13.73
C PHE A 108 -4.55 -3.48 -14.47
N ASP A 109 -5.37 -4.20 -13.74
CA ASP A 109 -6.56 -4.87 -14.26
C ASP A 109 -7.78 -4.48 -13.43
N GLN A 110 -8.96 -4.39 -14.06
CA GLN A 110 -10.22 -4.18 -13.36
C GLN A 110 -10.60 -5.42 -12.55
N ALA A 111 -10.25 -6.62 -13.04
CA ALA A 111 -10.51 -7.89 -12.37
C ALA A 111 -9.66 -8.10 -11.11
N ALA A 112 -8.61 -7.30 -10.91
CA ALA A 112 -7.79 -7.33 -9.70
C ALA A 112 -8.50 -6.71 -8.47
N LEU A 113 -9.66 -6.07 -8.66
CA LEU A 113 -10.44 -5.48 -7.57
C LEU A 113 -11.48 -6.50 -7.07
N GLN A 114 -11.50 -6.76 -5.75
CA GLN A 114 -12.48 -7.68 -5.13
C GLN A 114 -13.93 -7.27 -5.45
N ARG A 115 -14.21 -5.97 -5.49
CA ARG A 115 -15.46 -5.41 -5.99
C ARG A 115 -15.17 -4.62 -7.25
N ALA A 116 -15.74 -5.06 -8.37
CA ALA A 116 -15.67 -4.32 -9.62
C ALA A 116 -16.30 -2.93 -9.41
N LEU A 117 -15.50 -1.89 -9.68
CA LEU A 117 -15.94 -0.51 -9.68
C LEU A 117 -15.70 0.07 -11.07
N PRO A 118 -16.70 0.69 -11.69
CA PRO A 118 -16.56 1.24 -13.04
C PRO A 118 -15.31 2.10 -13.15
N ASN A 119 -14.59 1.89 -14.25
CA ASN A 119 -13.41 2.63 -14.66
C ASN A 119 -12.18 2.53 -13.74
N ARG A 120 -12.19 1.75 -12.67
CA ARG A 120 -11.03 1.57 -11.79
C ARG A 120 -10.25 0.30 -12.15
N CYS A 121 -8.96 0.28 -11.83
CA CYS A 121 -8.12 -0.89 -12.00
C CYS A 121 -7.12 -0.97 -10.84
N GLY A 122 -6.71 -2.18 -10.50
CA GLY A 122 -5.80 -2.43 -9.40
C GLY A 122 -4.67 -3.37 -9.79
N THR A 123 -3.67 -3.43 -8.92
CA THR A 123 -2.60 -4.41 -8.98
C THR A 123 -2.13 -4.75 -7.57
N GLN A 124 -1.65 -5.98 -7.38
CA GLN A 124 -1.08 -6.44 -6.12
C GLN A 124 0.28 -7.08 -6.35
N ARG A 125 1.27 -6.78 -5.51
CA ARG A 125 2.64 -7.27 -5.61
C ARG A 125 3.12 -7.69 -4.24
N PHE A 126 3.73 -8.87 -4.17
CA PHE A 126 4.34 -9.40 -2.96
C PHE A 126 5.85 -9.32 -3.07
N PHE A 127 6.50 -8.76 -2.06
CA PHE A 127 7.92 -8.46 -2.15
C PHE A 127 8.64 -8.49 -0.80
N THR A 128 9.95 -8.68 -0.83
CA THR A 128 10.80 -8.67 0.36
C THR A 128 11.88 -7.60 0.27
N VAL A 129 12.11 -6.88 1.37
CA VAL A 129 13.14 -5.84 1.52
C VAL A 129 13.68 -5.89 2.94
N GLU A 130 15.00 -5.87 3.12
CA GLU A 130 15.66 -5.95 4.44
C GLU A 130 15.14 -7.12 5.30
N GLY A 131 14.90 -8.30 4.70
CA GLY A 131 14.39 -9.49 5.40
C GLY A 131 12.90 -9.43 5.78
N ARG A 132 12.20 -8.34 5.48
CA ARG A 132 10.78 -8.14 5.80
C ARG A 132 9.91 -8.41 4.58
N ALA A 133 8.72 -9.00 4.79
CA ALA A 133 7.80 -9.40 3.74
C ALA A 133 6.62 -8.42 3.65
N PHE A 134 6.26 -8.00 2.43
CA PHE A 134 5.21 -7.01 2.21
C PHE A 134 4.28 -7.37 1.04
N SER A 135 3.03 -6.91 1.16
CA SER A 135 2.10 -6.78 0.05
C SER A 135 1.91 -5.31 -0.29
N LEU A 136 2.16 -4.95 -1.56
CA LEU A 136 1.73 -3.69 -2.13
C LEU A 136 0.42 -3.90 -2.89
N PHE A 137 -0.60 -3.15 -2.53
CA PHE A 137 -1.84 -3.03 -3.29
C PHE A 137 -2.00 -1.60 -3.78
N CYS A 138 -2.20 -1.42 -5.08
CA CYS A 138 -2.38 -0.10 -5.68
C CYS A 138 -3.62 -0.08 -6.56
N VAL A 139 -4.42 0.97 -6.41
CA VAL A 139 -5.64 1.19 -7.20
C VAL A 139 -5.56 2.54 -7.89
N LEU A 140 -5.91 2.55 -9.18
CA LEU A 140 -6.00 3.74 -10.01
C LEU A 140 -7.49 4.04 -10.26
N GLY A 141 -7.85 5.30 -10.09
CA GLY A 141 -9.21 5.79 -10.31
C GLY A 141 -9.70 5.73 -11.77
N SER A 142 -8.78 5.54 -12.72
CA SER A 142 -9.10 5.43 -14.16
C SER A 142 -8.19 4.42 -14.88
N SER A 143 -8.78 3.35 -15.41
CA SER A 143 -8.09 2.33 -16.24
C SER A 143 -7.63 2.86 -17.60
N VAL A 144 -8.30 3.89 -18.12
CA VAL A 144 -7.90 4.62 -19.34
C VAL A 144 -6.67 5.50 -19.07
N ARG A 145 -6.56 6.09 -17.87
CA ARG A 145 -5.42 6.93 -17.48
C ARG A 145 -4.28 6.16 -16.78
N ARG A 146 -4.30 4.83 -16.84
CA ARG A 146 -3.35 3.96 -16.10
C ARG A 146 -1.87 4.32 -16.30
N ASN A 147 -1.48 4.80 -17.48
CA ASN A 147 -0.09 5.24 -17.73
C ASN A 147 0.33 6.40 -16.82
N SER A 148 -0.46 7.47 -16.76
CA SER A 148 -0.12 8.64 -15.93
C SER A 148 -0.29 8.34 -14.44
N LEU A 149 -1.33 7.58 -14.06
CA LEU A 149 -1.60 7.27 -12.66
C LEU A 149 -0.60 6.26 -12.08
N SER A 150 -0.14 5.27 -12.85
CA SER A 150 0.93 4.37 -12.40
C SER A 150 2.28 5.08 -12.27
N ALA A 151 2.56 6.08 -13.12
CA ALA A 151 3.75 6.93 -12.96
C ALA A 151 3.67 7.78 -11.68
N LEU A 152 2.49 8.33 -11.36
CA LEU A 152 2.25 9.06 -10.10
C LEU A 152 2.43 8.15 -8.88
N ALA A 153 1.87 6.94 -8.92
CA ALA A 153 2.06 5.93 -7.87
C ALA A 153 3.55 5.59 -7.68
N THR A 154 4.25 5.33 -8.78
CA THR A 154 5.69 5.02 -8.79
C THR A 154 6.52 6.14 -8.17
N LYS A 155 6.17 7.41 -8.44
CA LYS A 155 6.86 8.56 -7.86
C LYS A 155 6.79 8.57 -6.33
N LEU A 156 5.64 8.22 -5.74
CA LEU A 156 5.55 8.09 -4.27
C LEU A 156 6.37 6.88 -3.78
N LEU A 157 6.21 5.72 -4.43
CA LEU A 157 6.88 4.48 -4.03
C LEU A 157 8.40 4.59 -4.02
N GLN A 158 8.98 5.37 -4.95
CA GLN A 158 10.41 5.67 -4.97
C GLN A 158 10.90 6.43 -3.73
N THR A 159 10.00 7.03 -2.96
CA THR A 159 10.34 7.71 -1.70
C THR A 159 10.18 6.82 -0.48
N VAL A 160 9.58 5.63 -0.62
CA VAL A 160 9.37 4.71 0.49
C VAL A 160 10.70 4.04 0.84
N VAL A 161 11.02 4.03 2.13
CA VAL A 161 12.18 3.35 2.70
C VAL A 161 11.69 2.40 3.78
N VAL A 162 12.21 1.18 3.75
CA VAL A 162 12.02 0.16 4.78
C VAL A 162 13.29 0.15 5.61
N GLU A 163 13.15 0.37 6.91
CA GLU A 163 14.26 0.23 7.85
C GLU A 163 14.41 -1.26 8.22
N PRO A 164 15.64 -1.77 8.35
CA PRO A 164 15.89 -3.08 8.93
C PRO A 164 15.31 -3.19 10.35
N GLN A 165 14.87 -4.39 10.73
CA GLN A 165 14.47 -4.72 12.11
C GLN A 165 15.54 -5.55 12.80
#